data_AF-A0A2G5L7J5-F1
#
_entry.id   AF-A0A2G5L7J5-F1
#
_cell.length_a   1.000
_cell.length_b   1.000
_cell.length_c   1.000
_cell.angle_alpha   90.00
_cell.angle_beta   90.00
_cell.angle_gamma   90.00
#
_symmetry.space_group_name_H-M   'P 1'
#
loop_
_entity.id
_entity.type
_entity.pdbx_description
1 polymer ?
#
loop_
_entity_poly.entity_id
_entity_poly.type
_entity_poly.pdbx_seq_one_letter_code
_entity_poly.pdbx_strand_id
1 'polypeptide(L)'
;MTQAELLLTSETQKFRAEHPETIKDWERQLSSGECGPDLHFCFYALEAYPNLTARLDAAEYRFDFAINAHILHAKLQEQFLEDGHIGPLALEHANEALSDIYRALNEKHPKGRAAILKSLQ
;
A
#
# COMPACT_ATOMS: atom_id res chain seq x y z
N MET A 1 1.05 9.66 -11.41
CA MET A 1 1.22 8.23 -11.08
C MET A 1 0.25 7.43 -11.93
N THR A 2 0.60 6.22 -12.34
CA THR A 2 -0.31 5.33 -13.09
C THR A 2 -1.28 4.59 -12.15
N GLN A 3 -2.36 4.00 -12.68
CA GLN A 3 -3.27 3.19 -11.85
C GLN A 3 -2.55 2.06 -11.09
N ALA A 4 -1.63 1.36 -11.76
CA ALA A 4 -0.81 0.32 -11.14
C ALA A 4 0.08 0.87 -10.00
N GLU A 5 0.65 2.07 -10.16
CA GLU A 5 1.42 2.74 -9.11
C GLU A 5 0.57 3.22 -7.93
N LEU A 6 -0.75 3.31 -8.11
CA LEU A 6 -1.73 3.65 -7.07
C LEU A 6 -2.41 2.40 -6.48
N LEU A 7 -1.94 1.21 -6.85
CA LEU A 7 -2.51 -0.08 -6.48
C LEU A 7 -3.98 -0.24 -6.88
N LEU A 8 -4.42 0.47 -7.93
CA LEU A 8 -5.75 0.34 -8.52
C LEU A 8 -5.78 -0.83 -9.52
N THR A 9 -5.66 -2.06 -9.01
CA THR A 9 -5.90 -3.28 -9.79
C THR A 9 -7.40 -3.47 -10.07
N SER A 10 -7.75 -4.38 -10.98
CA SER A 10 -9.14 -4.77 -11.25
C SER A 10 -9.89 -5.18 -9.98
N GLU A 11 -9.22 -5.91 -9.09
CA GLU A 11 -9.78 -6.45 -7.86
C GLU A 11 -10.03 -5.35 -6.83
N THR A 12 -9.07 -4.43 -6.66
CA THR A 12 -9.25 -3.29 -5.76
C THR A 12 -10.38 -2.38 -6.23
N GLN A 13 -10.45 -2.10 -7.53
CA GLN A 13 -11.54 -1.31 -8.13
C GLN A 13 -12.89 -1.97 -7.92
N LYS A 14 -12.98 -3.29 -8.15
CA LYS A 14 -14.18 -4.08 -7.93
C LYS A 14 -14.61 -4.04 -6.45
N PHE A 15 -13.68 -4.31 -5.54
CA PHE A 15 -13.97 -4.30 -4.10
C PHE A 15 -14.52 -2.94 -3.63
N ARG A 16 -13.90 -1.84 -4.07
CA ARG A 16 -14.35 -0.48 -3.72
C ARG A 16 -15.75 -0.19 -4.25
N ALA A 17 -16.10 -0.67 -5.44
CA ALA A 17 -17.43 -0.52 -6.01
C ALA A 17 -18.47 -1.35 -5.26
N GLU A 18 -18.11 -2.55 -4.80
CA GLU A 18 -19.00 -3.47 -4.09
C GLU A 18 -19.19 -3.11 -2.60
N HIS A 19 -18.21 -2.43 -1.99
CA HIS A 19 -18.18 -2.16 -0.54
C HIS A 19 -17.95 -0.69 -0.16
N PRO A 20 -18.72 0.28 -0.69
CA PRO A 20 -18.45 1.70 -0.50
C PRO A 20 -18.52 2.18 0.96
N GLU A 21 -19.38 1.59 1.80
CA GLU A 21 -19.47 1.96 3.22
C GLU A 21 -18.25 1.47 4.01
N THR A 22 -17.72 0.29 3.68
CA THR A 22 -16.46 -0.21 4.26
C THR A 22 -15.30 0.74 3.94
N ILE A 23 -15.24 1.25 2.70
CA ILE A 23 -14.22 2.22 2.30
C ILE A 23 -14.32 3.51 3.15
N LYS A 24 -15.53 4.06 3.30
CA LYS A 24 -15.75 5.26 4.12
C LYS A 24 -15.37 5.05 5.59
N ASP A 25 -15.64 3.87 6.13
CA ASP A 25 -15.27 3.56 7.51
C ASP A 25 -13.75 3.46 7.68
N TRP A 26 -13.04 2.88 6.71
CA TRP A 26 -11.56 2.88 6.72
C TRP A 26 -10.98 4.29 6.55
N GLU A 27 -11.55 5.14 5.69
CA GLU A 27 -11.15 6.55 5.57
C GLU A 27 -11.30 7.28 6.91
N ARG A 28 -12.42 7.04 7.63
CA ARG A 28 -12.65 7.60 8.97
C ARG A 28 -11.62 7.11 9.98
N GLN A 29 -11.32 5.81 9.98
CA GLN A 29 -10.31 5.20 10.88
C GLN A 29 -8.90 5.76 10.63
N LEU A 30 -8.51 5.92 9.37
CA LEU A 30 -7.24 6.56 9.02
C LEU A 30 -7.19 8.03 9.47
N SER A 31 -8.31 8.74 9.32
CA SER A 31 -8.42 10.15 9.71
C SER A 31 -8.37 10.36 11.22
N SER A 32 -8.90 9.42 12.02
CA SER A 32 -8.85 9.47 13.49
C SER A 32 -7.56 8.89 14.08
N GLY A 33 -6.80 8.11 13.30
CA GLY A 33 -5.66 7.33 13.77
C GLY A 33 -6.04 6.04 14.51
N GLU A 34 -7.33 5.77 14.70
CA GLU A 34 -7.87 4.58 15.36
C GLU A 34 -8.25 3.53 14.32
N CYS A 35 -7.24 2.85 13.76
CA CYS A 35 -7.43 1.81 12.73
C CYS A 35 -6.97 0.43 13.21
N GLY A 36 -7.54 -0.62 12.61
CA GLY A 36 -7.11 -2.00 12.85
C GLY A 36 -5.64 -2.25 12.44
N PRO A 37 -4.99 -3.31 12.96
CA PRO A 37 -3.55 -3.52 12.82
C PRO A 37 -3.09 -3.62 11.36
N ASP A 38 -3.86 -4.26 10.48
CA ASP A 38 -3.47 -4.44 9.07
C ASP A 38 -3.60 -3.14 8.27
N LEU A 39 -4.67 -2.37 8.50
CA LEU A 39 -4.84 -1.03 7.92
C LEU A 39 -3.78 -0.06 8.44
N HIS A 40 -3.46 -0.15 9.74
CA HIS A 40 -2.37 0.59 10.35
C HIS A 40 -1.04 0.25 9.69
N PHE A 41 -0.72 -1.03 9.50
CA PHE A 41 0.49 -1.46 8.80
C PHE A 41 0.55 -0.87 7.38
N CYS A 42 -0.53 -1.00 6.61
CA CYS A 42 -0.59 -0.52 5.23
C CYS A 42 -0.32 0.99 5.11
N PHE A 43 -0.79 1.79 6.07
CA PHE A 43 -0.61 3.25 6.07
C PHE A 43 0.76 3.67 6.62
N TYR A 44 1.20 3.14 7.76
CA TYR A 44 2.42 3.60 8.44
C TYR A 44 3.70 2.99 7.86
N ALA A 45 3.64 1.83 7.20
CA ALA A 45 4.80 1.28 6.48
C ALA A 45 5.34 2.24 5.41
N LEU A 46 4.50 3.14 4.86
CA LEU A 46 4.90 4.18 3.91
C LEU A 46 6.00 5.12 4.44
N GLU A 47 6.12 5.30 5.76
CA GLU A 47 7.13 6.18 6.36
C GLU A 47 8.56 5.72 6.07
N ALA A 48 8.76 4.42 5.84
CA ALA A 48 10.05 3.87 5.40
C ALA A 48 10.39 4.20 3.92
N TYR A 49 9.44 4.77 3.17
CA TYR A 49 9.53 4.98 1.71
C TYR A 49 9.28 6.46 1.34
N PRO A 50 10.22 7.37 1.64
CA PRO A 50 9.98 8.81 1.58
C PRO A 50 9.68 9.35 0.17
N ASN A 51 10.22 8.76 -0.91
CA ASN A 51 9.90 9.21 -2.27
C ASN A 51 8.48 8.84 -2.66
N LEU A 52 8.03 7.63 -2.29
CA LEU A 52 6.65 7.20 -2.50
C LEU A 52 5.70 8.09 -1.70
N THR A 53 5.97 8.27 -0.40
CA THR A 53 5.16 9.11 0.49
C THR A 53 5.04 10.54 -0.03
N ALA A 54 6.16 11.18 -0.40
CA ALA A 54 6.13 12.54 -0.95
C ALA A 54 5.35 12.65 -2.28
N ARG A 55 5.29 11.57 -3.08
CA ARG A 55 4.49 11.55 -4.32
C ARG A 55 3.00 11.37 -4.02
N LEU A 56 2.66 10.52 -3.06
CA LEU A 56 1.28 10.31 -2.61
C LEU A 56 0.71 11.56 -1.95
N ASP A 57 1.50 12.22 -1.09
CA ASP A 57 1.11 13.48 -0.43
C ASP A 57 0.91 14.59 -1.46
N ALA A 58 1.81 14.73 -2.44
CA ALA A 58 1.68 15.72 -3.52
C ALA A 58 0.47 15.47 -4.43
N ALA A 59 -0.06 14.24 -4.43
CA ALA A 59 -1.26 13.86 -5.17
C ALA A 59 -2.51 13.80 -4.28
N GLU A 60 -2.41 14.15 -2.99
CA GLU A 60 -3.48 14.04 -1.99
C GLU A 60 -4.11 12.64 -1.93
N TYR A 61 -3.32 11.59 -2.20
CA TYR A 61 -3.81 10.23 -2.45
C TYR A 61 -3.36 9.22 -1.38
N ARG A 62 -2.75 9.67 -0.29
CA ARG A 62 -2.12 8.77 0.69
C ARG A 62 -3.12 7.85 1.40
N PHE A 63 -4.32 8.34 1.75
CA PHE A 63 -5.37 7.52 2.35
C PHE A 63 -5.93 6.50 1.36
N ASP A 64 -6.29 6.94 0.16
CA ASP A 64 -6.77 6.03 -0.88
C ASP A 64 -5.75 4.96 -1.23
N PHE A 65 -4.47 5.32 -1.29
CA PHE A 65 -3.39 4.37 -1.50
C PHE A 65 -3.31 3.33 -0.38
N ALA A 66 -3.38 3.75 0.88
CA ALA A 66 -3.35 2.83 2.01
C ALA A 66 -4.57 1.88 2.04
N ILE A 67 -5.74 2.37 1.61
CA ILE A 67 -6.93 1.53 1.46
C ILE A 67 -6.75 0.52 0.33
N ASN A 68 -6.24 0.93 -0.82
CA ASN A 68 -5.95 0.02 -1.93
C ASN A 68 -4.91 -1.03 -1.52
N ALA A 69 -3.87 -0.60 -0.79
CA ALA A 69 -2.88 -1.49 -0.21
C ALA A 69 -3.49 -2.48 0.78
N HIS A 70 -4.43 -2.05 1.62
CA HIS A 70 -5.11 -2.91 2.58
C HIS A 70 -5.95 -3.99 1.89
N ILE A 71 -6.67 -3.64 0.81
CA ILE A 71 -7.42 -4.61 0.01
C ILE A 71 -6.48 -5.62 -0.65
N LEU A 72 -5.38 -5.15 -1.25
CA LEU A 72 -4.37 -6.01 -1.85
C LEU A 72 -3.70 -6.92 -0.82
N HIS A 73 -3.37 -6.39 0.35
CA HIS A 73 -2.75 -7.10 1.46
C HIS A 73 -3.63 -8.25 1.96
N ALA A 74 -4.92 -8.01 2.17
CA ALA A 74 -5.87 -9.05 2.54
C ALA A 74 -5.93 -10.19 1.50
N LYS A 75 -5.83 -9.84 0.21
CA LYS A 75 -5.79 -10.81 -0.88
C LYS A 75 -4.49 -11.62 -0.92
N LEU A 76 -3.35 -10.97 -0.70
CA LEU A 76 -2.06 -11.67 -0.58
C LEU A 76 -2.09 -12.66 0.60
N GLN A 77 -2.63 -12.23 1.75
CA GLN A 77 -2.77 -13.10 2.91
C GLN A 77 -3.69 -14.29 2.63
N GLU A 78 -4.83 -14.08 1.96
CA GLU A 78 -5.73 -15.15 1.51
C GLU A 78 -5.01 -16.15 0.61
N GLN A 79 -4.22 -15.67 -0.36
CA GLN A 79 -3.43 -16.54 -1.25
C GLN A 79 -2.42 -17.40 -0.47
N PHE A 80 -1.68 -16.81 0.48
CA PHE A 80 -0.74 -17.59 1.29
C PHE A 80 -1.44 -18.63 2.17
N LEU A 81 -2.66 -18.34 2.67
CA LEU A 81 -3.47 -19.33 3.38
C LEU A 81 -3.87 -20.48 2.45
N GLU A 82 -4.30 -20.18 1.22
CA GLU A 82 -4.65 -21.17 0.20
C GLU A 82 -3.45 -22.04 -0.20
N ASP A 83 -2.25 -21.47 -0.19
CA ASP A 83 -0.98 -22.17 -0.46
C ASP A 83 -0.51 -23.05 0.72
N GLY A 84 -1.26 -23.07 1.82
CA GLY A 84 -1.03 -23.95 2.98
C GLY A 84 -0.22 -23.33 4.12
N HIS A 85 0.04 -22.03 4.08
CA HIS A 85 0.67 -21.33 5.21
C HIS A 85 -0.32 -21.18 6.37
N ILE A 86 0.20 -21.21 7.60
CA ILE A 86 -0.60 -20.91 8.80
C ILE A 86 -0.78 -19.39 8.92
N GLY A 87 -1.87 -18.96 9.58
CA GLY A 87 -2.26 -17.54 9.71
C GLY A 87 -1.12 -16.54 9.98
N PRO A 88 -0.26 -16.76 10.99
CA PRO A 88 0.86 -15.87 11.26
C PRO A 88 1.87 -15.77 10.12
N LEU A 89 2.22 -16.90 9.47
CA LEU A 89 3.16 -16.91 8.35
C LEU A 89 2.55 -16.28 7.10
N ALA A 90 1.26 -16.51 6.85
CA ALA A 90 0.56 -15.86 5.74
C ALA A 90 0.53 -14.34 5.88
N LEU A 91 0.33 -13.84 7.12
CA LEU A 91 0.40 -12.41 7.43
C LEU A 91 1.81 -11.85 7.22
N GLU A 92 2.85 -12.55 7.70
CA GLU A 92 4.24 -12.14 7.52
C GLU A 92 4.61 -12.04 6.04
N HIS A 93 4.26 -13.04 5.25
CA HIS A 93 4.50 -13.01 3.80
C HIS A 93 3.71 -11.92 3.08
N ALA A 94 2.46 -11.65 3.48
CA ALA A 94 1.69 -10.54 2.94
C ALA A 94 2.34 -9.18 3.27
N ASN A 95 2.87 -9.01 4.49
CA ASN A 95 3.60 -7.81 4.90
C ASN A 95 4.89 -7.62 4.09
N GLU A 96 5.66 -8.69 3.89
CA GLU A 96 6.89 -8.68 3.07
C GLU A 96 6.58 -8.30 1.62
N ALA A 97 5.59 -8.96 1.01
CA ALA A 97 5.19 -8.71 -0.36
C ALA A 97 4.73 -7.25 -0.57
N LEU A 98 3.94 -6.70 0.35
CA LEU A 98 3.54 -5.29 0.28
C LEU A 98 4.74 -4.34 0.45
N SER A 99 5.66 -4.65 1.35
CA SER A 99 6.88 -3.87 1.58
C SER A 99 7.78 -3.83 0.34
N ASP A 100 7.85 -4.92 -0.41
CA ASP A 100 8.61 -4.99 -1.66
C ASP A 100 7.94 -4.19 -2.78
N ILE A 101 6.61 -4.18 -2.85
CA ILE A 101 5.87 -3.28 -3.75
C ILE A 101 6.18 -1.82 -3.42
N TYR A 102 6.12 -1.43 -2.14
CA TYR A 102 6.41 -0.06 -1.71
C TYR A 102 7.85 0.34 -2.05
N ARG A 103 8.82 -0.57 -1.82
CA ARG A 103 10.23 -0.37 -2.20
C ARG A 103 10.38 -0.10 -3.69
N ALA A 104 9.80 -0.96 -4.53
CA ALA A 104 9.87 -0.80 -5.98
C ALA A 104 9.25 0.53 -6.45
N LEU A 105 8.11 0.93 -5.89
CA LEU A 105 7.45 2.19 -6.21
C LEU A 105 8.26 3.42 -5.75
N ASN A 106 8.90 3.33 -4.59
CA ASN A 106 9.78 4.36 -4.03
C ASN A 106 11.04 4.58 -4.87
N GLU A 107 11.59 3.52 -5.46
CA GLU A 107 12.79 3.58 -6.30
C GLU A 107 12.53 4.12 -7.72
N LYS A 108 11.28 4.06 -8.19
CA LYS A 108 10.94 4.39 -9.58
C LYS A 108 11.17 5.86 -9.95
N HIS A 109 11.02 6.78 -8.99
CA HIS A 109 11.22 8.22 -9.20
C HIS A 109 11.82 8.87 -7.94
N PRO A 110 13.13 8.71 -7.70
CA PRO A 110 13.77 9.26 -6.51
C PRO A 110 13.78 10.79 -6.54
N LYS A 111 13.33 11.45 -5.46
CA LYS A 111 13.61 12.86 -5.24
C LYS A 111 14.91 12.98 -4.45
N GLY A 112 15.90 13.69 -5.02
CA GLY A 112 17.12 14.06 -4.30
C GLY A 112 18.39 13.30 -4.73
N ARG A 113 19.53 13.79 -4.21
CA ARG A 113 20.94 13.64 -4.66
C ARG A 113 21.33 12.31 -5.32
N ALA A 114 20.78 11.17 -4.90
CA ALA A 114 21.03 9.87 -5.53
C ALA A 114 20.57 9.80 -6.99
N ALA A 115 19.45 10.45 -7.35
CA ALA A 115 18.97 10.56 -8.74
C ALA A 115 19.95 11.34 -9.62
N ILE A 116 20.50 12.44 -9.08
CA ILE A 116 21.51 13.27 -9.74
C ILE A 116 22.82 12.49 -9.91
N LEU A 117 23.26 11.77 -8.87
CA LEU A 117 24.49 10.98 -8.92
C LEU A 117 24.39 9.79 -9.88
N LYS A 118 23.22 9.12 -9.97
CA LYS A 118 22.99 8.00 -10.91
C LYS A 118 22.91 8.45 -12.38
N SER A 119 22.55 9.71 -12.65
CA SER A 119 22.59 10.29 -14.00
C SER A 119 23.96 10.85 -14.41
N LEU A 120 24.93 10.87 -13.49
CA LEU A 120 26.29 11.38 -13.70
C LEU A 120 27.34 10.26 -13.86
N GLN A 121 26.94 8.99 -13.78
CA GLN A 121 27.74 7.81 -14.09
C GLN A 121 27.35 7.25 -15.46
#